data_AF-A0A382BZA3-F1
#
_entry.id   AF-A0A382BZA3-F1
#
_cell.length_a   1.000
_cell.length_b   1.000
_cell.length_c   1.000
_cell.angle_alpha   90.00
_cell.angle_beta   90.00
_cell.angle_gamma   90.00
#
_symmetry.space_group_name_H-M   'P 1'
#
loop_
_entity.id
_entity.type
_entity.pdbx_description
1 polymer ?
#
loop_
_entity_poly.entity_id
_entity_poly.type
_entity_poly.pdbx_seq_one_letter_code
_entity_poly.pdbx_strand_id
1 'polypeptide(L)'
;MKSEPPIEIEEDEIICNCFQITENTIRYHISKNDINQVEDVTSACEAGGNCGSCHILIQLFIDQNKHQKKLEQVPEQSVSKSKNNNGSFWKKLLPSS
;
A
#
# COMPACT_ATOMS: atom_id res chain seq x y z
N MET A 1 -10.48 -43.46 -9.15
CA MET A 1 -10.80 -42.61 -8.00
C MET A 1 -10.07 -41.30 -8.25
N LYS A 2 -10.77 -40.22 -8.60
CA LYS A 2 -10.13 -38.91 -8.80
C LYS A 2 -9.92 -38.34 -7.40
N SER A 3 -8.67 -38.26 -6.94
CA SER A 3 -8.33 -37.61 -5.68
C SER A 3 -8.55 -36.11 -5.83
N GLU A 4 -9.37 -35.53 -4.96
CA GLU A 4 -9.54 -34.08 -4.84
C GLU A 4 -8.20 -33.45 -4.42
N PRO A 5 -7.83 -32.29 -4.98
CA PRO A 5 -6.61 -31.59 -4.60
C PRO A 5 -6.71 -31.11 -3.14
N PRO A 6 -5.59 -31.07 -2.39
CA PRO A 6 -5.58 -30.53 -1.04
C PRO A 6 -6.00 -29.06 -1.06
N ILE A 7 -6.87 -28.67 -0.12
CA ILE A 7 -7.19 -27.26 0.12
C ILE A 7 -5.98 -26.68 0.87
N GLU A 8 -5.18 -25.86 0.19
CA GLU A 8 -4.13 -25.07 0.84
C GLU A 8 -4.80 -23.99 1.70
N ILE A 9 -4.72 -24.15 3.02
CA ILE A 9 -5.12 -23.11 3.97
C ILE A 9 -3.91 -22.18 4.08
N GLU A 10 -3.98 -20.99 3.50
CA GLU A 10 -2.99 -19.95 3.72
C GLU A 10 -3.04 -19.53 5.20
N GLU A 11 -2.04 -19.94 5.97
CA GLU A 11 -1.91 -19.56 7.38
C GLU A 11 -1.49 -18.09 7.49
N ASP A 12 -2.25 -17.27 8.22
CA ASP A 12 -1.93 -15.86 8.46
C ASP A 12 -0.62 -15.73 9.28
N GLU A 13 0.39 -15.05 8.72
CA GLU A 13 1.71 -14.90 9.35
C GLU A 13 1.65 -14.09 10.66
N ILE A 14 2.32 -14.57 11.71
CA ILE A 14 2.46 -13.86 12.99
C ILE A 14 3.56 -12.80 12.87
N ILE A 15 3.18 -11.53 13.01
CA ILE A 15 4.09 -10.39 12.91
C ILE A 15 4.56 -9.92 14.29
N CYS A 16 3.69 -9.96 15.30
CA CYS A 16 4.07 -9.60 16.67
C CYS A 16 4.13 -10.85 17.55
N ASN A 17 5.33 -11.41 17.73
CA ASN A 17 5.56 -12.59 18.58
C ASN A 17 5.33 -12.37 20.08
N CYS A 18 5.27 -11.12 20.55
CA CYS A 18 4.97 -10.84 21.96
C CYS A 18 3.51 -11.12 22.32
N PHE A 19 2.60 -10.78 21.41
CA PHE A 19 1.16 -10.82 21.64
C PHE A 19 0.45 -11.75 20.65
N GLN A 20 1.20 -12.49 19.83
CA GLN A 20 0.71 -13.43 18.81
C GLN A 20 -0.27 -12.79 17.81
N ILE A 21 0.06 -11.59 17.33
CA ILE A 21 -0.80 -10.83 16.41
C ILE A 21 -0.32 -11.05 14.97
N THR A 22 -1.28 -11.38 14.10
CA THR A 22 -1.02 -11.66 12.68
C THR A 22 -1.03 -10.42 11.80
N GLU A 23 -0.45 -10.55 10.59
CA GLU A 23 -0.45 -9.51 9.57
C GLU A 23 -1.87 -9.03 9.25
N ASN A 24 -2.79 -9.97 9.06
CA ASN A 24 -4.19 -9.69 8.70
C ASN A 24 -4.88 -8.81 9.76
N THR A 25 -4.68 -9.12 11.06
CA THR A 25 -5.20 -8.28 12.15
C THR A 25 -4.62 -6.87 12.11
N ILE A 26 -3.31 -6.72 11.91
CA ILE A 26 -2.66 -5.41 11.87
C ILE A 26 -3.20 -4.58 10.68
N ARG A 27 -3.24 -5.17 9.48
CA ARG A 27 -3.76 -4.51 8.28
C ARG A 27 -5.24 -4.15 8.39
N TYR A 28 -6.04 -5.02 9.02
CA TYR A 28 -7.45 -4.75 9.29
C TYR A 28 -7.61 -3.48 10.14
N HIS A 29 -6.87 -3.35 11.23
CA HIS A 29 -6.94 -2.15 12.08
C HIS A 29 -6.40 -0.90 11.36
N ILE A 30 -5.29 -1.02 10.63
CA ILE A 30 -4.73 0.10 9.86
C ILE A 30 -5.76 0.64 8.86
N SER A 31 -6.38 -0.23 8.07
CA SER A 31 -7.35 0.17 7.05
C SER A 31 -8.64 0.71 7.66
N LYS A 32 -9.20 0.02 8.65
CA LYS A 32 -10.47 0.36 9.31
C LYS A 32 -10.41 1.69 10.07
N ASN A 33 -9.29 1.99 10.72
CA ASN A 33 -9.14 3.16 11.57
C ASN A 33 -8.35 4.30 10.92
N ASP A 34 -7.90 4.13 9.67
CA ASP A 34 -7.04 5.09 8.96
C ASP A 34 -5.77 5.45 9.75
N ILE A 35 -5.13 4.43 10.30
CA ILE A 35 -3.96 4.61 11.16
C ILE A 35 -2.76 5.05 10.35
N ASN A 36 -2.05 6.06 10.86
CA ASN A 36 -0.90 6.64 10.21
C ASN A 36 0.42 6.49 10.98
N GLN A 37 0.36 6.03 12.24
CA GLN A 37 1.49 5.92 13.17
C GLN A 37 1.49 4.55 13.89
N VAL A 38 2.65 4.09 14.34
CA VAL A 38 2.80 2.78 15.00
C VAL A 38 2.10 2.76 16.37
N GLU A 39 2.14 3.86 17.11
CA GLU A 39 1.52 3.98 18.44
C GLU A 39 0.00 3.80 18.40
N ASP A 40 -0.63 4.25 17.31
CA ASP A 40 -2.06 4.06 17.07
C ASP A 40 -2.38 2.59 16.75
N VAL A 41 -1.48 1.86 16.07
CA VAL A 41 -1.60 0.40 15.88
C VAL A 41 -1.50 -0.33 17.21
N THR A 42 -0.56 0.06 18.07
CA THR A 42 -0.45 -0.48 19.44
C THR A 42 -1.73 -0.21 20.23
N SER A 43 -2.33 0.97 20.10
CA SER A 43 -3.59 1.29 20.78
C SER A 43 -4.78 0.48 20.23
N ALA A 44 -4.73 0.07 18.96
CA ALA A 44 -5.80 -0.65 18.30
C ALA A 44 -5.77 -2.17 18.53
N CYS A 45 -4.59 -2.78 18.58
CA CYS A 45 -4.45 -4.23 18.71
C CYS A 45 -3.25 -4.71 19.54
N GLU A 46 -2.55 -3.84 20.28
CA GLU A 46 -1.37 -4.15 21.12
C GLU A 46 -0.07 -4.43 20.36
N ALA A 47 -0.11 -4.61 19.03
CA ALA A 47 1.08 -4.84 18.22
C ALA A 47 2.06 -3.66 18.34
N GLY A 48 3.33 -3.96 18.64
CA GLY A 48 4.36 -2.95 18.84
C GLY A 48 4.46 -2.40 20.26
N GLY A 49 3.59 -2.78 21.20
CA GLY A 49 3.62 -2.23 22.56
C GLY A 49 4.69 -2.76 23.51
N ASN A 50 5.44 -3.79 23.11
CA ASN A 50 6.43 -4.47 23.97
C ASN A 50 7.87 -4.27 23.45
N CYS A 51 8.49 -5.27 22.84
CA CYS A 51 9.91 -5.20 22.44
C CYS A 51 10.20 -4.30 21.23
N GLY A 52 9.16 -3.88 20.49
CA GLY A 52 9.29 -3.03 19.30
C GLY A 52 9.87 -3.69 18.04
N SER A 53 10.21 -4.98 18.06
CA SER A 53 10.87 -5.65 16.93
C SER A 53 10.03 -5.66 15.65
N CYS A 54 8.70 -5.57 15.76
CA CYS A 54 7.78 -5.52 14.63
C CYS A 54 7.50 -4.11 14.10
N HIS A 55 8.04 -3.04 14.72
CA HIS A 55 7.74 -1.65 14.34
C HIS A 55 8.05 -1.34 12.88
N ILE A 56 9.18 -1.83 12.35
CA ILE A 56 9.56 -1.61 10.94
C ILE A 56 8.51 -2.20 10.00
N LEU A 57 8.01 -3.39 10.31
CA LEU A 57 7.01 -4.07 9.48
C LEU A 57 5.64 -3.42 9.60
N ILE A 58 5.25 -2.99 10.81
CA ILE A 58 4.03 -2.19 11.02
C ILE A 58 4.08 -0.89 10.21
N GLN A 59 5.22 -0.18 10.23
CA GLN A 59 5.39 1.05 9.44
C GLN A 59 5.24 0.78 7.94
N LEU A 60 5.80 -0.32 7.44
CA LEU A 60 5.62 -0.73 6.05
C LEU A 60 4.14 -0.94 5.70
N PHE A 61 3.36 -1.59 6.56
CA PHE A 61 1.93 -1.80 6.33
C PHE A 61 1.13 -0.49 6.31
N ILE A 62 1.48 0.44 7.18
CA ILE A 62 0.90 1.80 7.20
C ILE A 62 1.19 2.50 5.87
N ASP A 63 2.44 2.49 5.42
CA ASP A 63 2.84 3.16 4.18
C ASP A 63 2.18 2.53 2.96
N GLN A 64 2.10 1.20 2.91
CA GLN A 64 1.35 0.47 1.88
C GLN A 64 -0.13 0.87 1.86
N ASN A 65 -0.79 0.99 3.01
CA ASN A 65 -2.18 1.44 3.10
C ASN A 65 -2.34 2.89 2.59
N LYS A 66 -1.41 3.79 2.90
CA LYS A 66 -1.40 5.17 2.35
C LYS A 66 -1.26 5.17 0.84
N HIS A 67 -0.35 4.34 0.30
CA HIS A 67 -0.16 4.21 -1.15
C HIS A 67 -1.40 3.66 -1.84
N GLN A 68 -2.03 2.61 -1.28
CA GLN A 68 -3.28 2.03 -1.78
C GLN A 68 -4.39 3.09 -1.87
N LYS A 69 -4.64 3.83 -0.78
CA LYS A 69 -5.63 4.92 -0.74
C LYS A 69 -5.34 6.01 -1.76
N LYS A 70 -4.06 6.36 -1.98
CA LYS A 70 -3.67 7.35 -2.98
C LYS A 70 -3.98 6.90 -4.40
N LEU A 71 -3.80 5.61 -4.72
CA LEU A 71 -4.10 5.05 -6.04
C LEU A 71 -5.61 5.01 -6.31
N GLU A 72 -6.40 4.63 -5.31
CA GLU A 72 -7.87 4.58 -5.39
C GLU A 72 -8.49 5.98 -5.54
N GLN A 73 -7.83 7.00 -5.02
CA GLN A 73 -8.26 8.40 -5.12
C GLN A 73 -7.66 9.16 -6.30
N VAL A 74 -7.00 8.49 -7.24
CA VAL A 74 -6.72 9.07 -8.55
C VAL A 74 -8.02 9.02 -9.36
N PRO A 75 -8.73 10.13 -9.60
CA PRO A 75 -9.72 10.13 -10.66
C PRO A 75 -9.02 9.68 -11.95
N GLU A 76 -9.70 8.85 -12.74
CA GLU A 76 -9.31 8.27 -14.03
C GLU A 76 -9.02 9.33 -15.14
N GLN A 77 -8.23 10.35 -14.81
CA GLN A 77 -7.93 11.53 -15.61
C GLN A 77 -6.49 11.99 -15.37
N SER A 78 -5.55 11.06 -15.25
CA SER A 78 -4.13 11.39 -15.46
C SER A 78 -3.31 10.24 -16.01
N VAL A 79 -3.90 9.41 -16.88
CA VAL A 79 -3.11 8.94 -18.03
C VAL A 79 -2.97 10.17 -18.94
N SER A 80 -2.01 11.04 -18.59
CA SER A 80 -1.58 12.11 -19.47
C SER A 80 -1.06 11.46 -20.74
N LYS A 81 -1.95 11.42 -21.72
CA LYS A 81 -1.65 11.32 -23.13
C LYS A 81 -0.51 12.29 -23.40
N SER A 82 0.71 11.78 -23.53
CA SER A 82 1.82 12.53 -24.12
C SER A 82 1.46 12.76 -25.60
N LYS A 83 0.64 13.78 -25.84
CA LYS A 83 0.63 14.48 -27.12
C LYS A 83 1.76 15.49 -27.02
N ASN A 84 2.92 15.13 -27.55
CA ASN A 84 3.96 16.08 -27.90
C ASN A 84 3.46 17.02 -29.02
N ASN A 85 2.62 17.97 -28.66
CA ASN A 85 2.26 19.08 -29.52
C ASN A 85 3.42 20.10 -29.59
N ASN A 86 4.52 19.71 -30.24
CA ASN A 86 5.52 20.64 -30.80
C ASN A 86 4.96 21.37 -32.04
N GLY A 87 3.74 21.89 -31.91
CA GLY A 87 3.03 22.63 -32.96
C GLY A 87 3.02 24.13 -32.71
N SER A 88 4.17 24.75 -32.44
CA SER A 88 4.42 26.20 -32.69
C SER A 88 5.81 26.69 -32.33
N PHE A 89 6.63 25.94 -31.59
CA PHE A 89 7.96 26.40 -31.21
C PHE A 89 9.06 26.20 -32.28
N TRP A 90 8.79 25.45 -33.36
CA TRP A 90 9.76 25.18 -34.43
C TRP A 90 9.38 25.77 -35.80
N LYS A 91 8.24 26.48 -35.90
CA LYS A 91 7.76 27.08 -37.15
C LYS A 91 8.33 28.48 -37.47
N LYS A 92 9.33 28.94 -36.72
CA LYS A 92 9.87 30.32 -36.81
C LYS A 92 11.34 30.42 -37.21
N LEU A 93 11.96 29.35 -37.72
CA LEU A 93 13.39 29.32 -38.04
C LEU A 93 13.75 28.84 -39.46
N LEU A 94 12.82 28.89 -40.42
CA LEU A 94 13.13 28.69 -41.84
C LEU A 94 12.36 29.73 -42.68
N PRO A 95 13.01 30.82 -43.11
CA PRO A 95 12.46 31.72 -44.13
C PRO A 95 12.51 31.03 -45.50
N SER A 96 11.36 30.93 -46.15
CA SER A 96 11.27 30.64 -47.59
C SER A 96 11.49 31.93 -48.37
N SER A 97 12.63 32.08 -49.03
CA SER A 97 12.87 32.87 -50.24
C SER A 97 14.18 32.43 -50.88
#